data_AF-A0A4Y2LVT6-F1
#
_entry.id   AF-A0A4Y2LVT6-F1
#
_cell.length_a   1.000
_cell.length_b   1.000
_cell.length_c   1.000
_cell.angle_alpha   90.00
_cell.angle_beta   90.00
_cell.angle_gamma   90.00
#
_symmetry.space_group_name_H-M   'P 1'
#
loop_
_entity.id
_entity.type
_entity.pdbx_description
1 polymer ?
#
loop_
_entity_poly.entity_id
_entity_poly.type
_entity_poly.pdbx_seq_one_letter_code
_entity_poly.pdbx_strand_id
1 'polypeptide(L)'
;MDFRSGIRNFTIQQQEGIVNGRAQGRTLLELGKKINIPESEISKFWKRWVDQEGVTKVPKLGRPRSTSRLFNKNVLRLSRVNTRLTAVDIALELCDPPNPLFVLSGVVFK
;
A
#
# COMPACT_ATOMS: atom_id res chain seq x y z
N MET A 1 -23.25 1.03 22.22
CA MET A 1 -22.01 1.82 22.23
C MET A 1 -21.09 1.22 21.18
N ASP A 2 -20.91 1.91 20.07
CA ASP A 2 -20.23 1.39 18.88
C ASP A 2 -18.73 1.71 18.94
N PHE A 3 -17.93 0.81 19.50
CA PHE A 3 -16.47 0.87 19.41
C PHE A 3 -15.99 0.35 18.05
N ARG A 4 -16.41 1.02 16.96
CA ARG A 4 -16.10 0.63 15.56
C ARG A 4 -14.91 1.37 14.96
N SER A 5 -13.91 1.68 15.78
CA SER A 5 -12.61 2.14 15.28
C SER A 5 -11.51 1.44 16.07
N GLY A 6 -11.02 0.33 15.54
CA GLY A 6 -9.85 -0.34 16.08
C GLY A 6 -8.68 0.64 16.02
N ILE A 7 -8.03 0.87 17.16
CA ILE A 7 -6.83 1.68 17.26
C ILE A 7 -5.76 0.90 16.50
N ARG A 8 -5.64 1.14 15.19
CA ARG A 8 -4.81 0.31 14.30
C ARG A 8 -3.35 0.28 14.76
N ASN A 9 -2.90 1.36 15.42
CA ASN A 9 -1.53 1.56 15.88
C ASN A 9 -1.52 2.05 17.33
N PHE A 10 -0.97 1.24 18.24
CA PHE A 10 -0.54 1.67 19.56
C PHE A 10 0.67 2.59 19.44
N THR A 11 0.83 3.57 20.33
CA THR A 11 2.08 4.34 20.40
C THR A 11 3.22 3.45 20.88
N ILE A 12 4.47 3.77 20.54
CA ILE A 12 5.66 3.00 20.98
C ILE A 12 5.64 2.79 22.50
N GLN A 13 5.31 3.83 23.26
CA GLN A 13 5.19 3.78 24.73
C GLN A 13 4.11 2.80 25.21
N GLN A 14 2.96 2.74 24.53
CA GLN A 14 1.92 1.77 24.86
C GLN A 14 2.35 0.34 24.53
N GLN A 15 3.06 0.15 23.41
CA GLN A 15 3.60 -1.17 23.02
C GLN A 15 4.61 -1.66 24.06
N GLU A 16 5.58 -0.83 24.42
CA GLU A 16 6.56 -1.13 25.48
C GLU A 16 5.86 -1.44 26.81
N GLY A 17 4.86 -0.64 27.20
CA GLY A 17 4.07 -0.87 28.41
C GLY A 17 3.34 -2.21 28.41
N ILE A 18 2.77 -2.63 27.28
CA ILE A 18 2.10 -3.92 27.14
C ILE A 18 3.12 -5.06 27.18
N VAL A 19 4.23 -4.95 26.44
CA VAL A 19 5.28 -5.98 26.37
C VAL A 19 5.94 -6.20 27.74
N ASN A 20 6.34 -5.12 28.41
CA ASN A 20 6.92 -5.19 29.76
C ASN A 20 5.92 -5.74 30.77
N GLY A 21 4.66 -5.29 30.68
CA GLY A 21 3.59 -5.79 31.53
C GLY A 21 3.34 -7.29 31.38
N ARG A 22 3.41 -7.81 30.15
CA ARG A 22 3.29 -9.24 29.87
C ARG A 22 4.51 -10.04 30.37
N ALA A 23 5.71 -9.50 30.22
CA ALA A 23 6.93 -10.10 30.79
C ALA A 23 6.86 -10.20 32.33
N GLN A 24 6.16 -9.27 32.99
CA GLN A 24 5.89 -9.29 34.43
C GLN A 24 4.72 -10.22 34.82
N GLY A 25 4.10 -10.92 33.88
CA GLY A 25 2.98 -11.83 34.15
C GLY A 25 1.61 -11.17 34.29
N ARG A 26 1.46 -9.88 33.98
CA ARG A 26 0.16 -9.19 34.05
C ARG A 26 -0.81 -9.68 32.98
N THR A 27 -2.10 -9.69 33.32
CA THR A 27 -3.14 -10.09 32.37
C THR A 27 -3.45 -8.98 31.36
N LEU A 28 -3.95 -9.33 30.18
CA LEU A 28 -4.32 -8.34 29.15
C LEU A 28 -5.42 -7.39 29.65
N LEU A 29 -6.34 -7.89 30.48
CA LEU A 29 -7.39 -7.11 31.12
C LEU A 29 -6.82 -6.05 32.08
N GLU A 30 -5.84 -6.41 32.92
CA GLU A 30 -5.16 -5.46 33.82
C GLU A 30 -4.42 -4.37 33.05
N LEU A 31 -3.73 -4.76 31.97
CA LEU A 31 -3.02 -3.83 31.10
C LEU A 31 -3.99 -2.87 30.39
N GLY A 32 -5.13 -3.39 29.95
CA GLY A 32 -6.20 -2.60 29.32
C GLY A 32 -6.81 -1.58 30.26
N LYS A 33 -7.09 -1.95 31.51
CA LYS A 33 -7.56 -1.02 32.54
C LYS A 33 -6.54 0.09 32.81
N LYS A 34 -5.24 -0.25 32.88
CA LYS A 34 -4.17 0.73 33.15
C LYS A 34 -3.99 1.75 32.02
N ILE A 35 -4.09 1.30 30.76
CA ILE A 35 -3.81 2.14 29.58
C ILE A 35 -5.13 2.71 29.00
N ASN A 36 -6.28 2.39 29.61
CA ASN A 36 -7.62 2.73 29.14
C ASN A 36 -7.87 2.28 27.68
N ILE A 37 -7.46 1.04 27.37
CA ILE A 37 -7.66 0.41 26.06
C ILE A 37 -8.42 -0.90 26.27
N PRO A 38 -9.42 -1.20 25.42
CA PRO A 38 -10.15 -2.46 25.53
C PRO A 38 -9.22 -3.67 25.36
N GLU A 39 -9.44 -4.69 26.18
CA GLU A 39 -8.66 -5.93 26.17
C GLU A 39 -8.60 -6.57 24.77
N SER A 40 -9.68 -6.47 23.99
CA SER A 40 -9.74 -7.01 22.63
C SER A 40 -8.72 -6.38 21.68
N GLU A 41 -8.41 -5.10 21.81
CA GLU A 41 -7.39 -4.43 21.00
C GLU A 41 -5.98 -4.81 21.45
N ILE A 42 -5.77 -5.00 22.76
CA ILE A 42 -4.50 -5.47 23.31
C ILE A 42 -4.25 -6.92 22.90
N SER A 43 -5.28 -7.77 22.88
CA SER A 43 -5.19 -9.15 22.39
C SER A 43 -4.80 -9.20 20.91
N LYS A 44 -5.43 -8.37 20.06
CA LYS A 44 -5.03 -8.24 18.64
C LYS A 44 -3.61 -7.73 18.48
N PHE A 45 -3.17 -6.79 19.31
CA PHE A 45 -1.77 -6.33 19.31
C PHE A 45 -0.83 -7.46 19.74
N TRP A 46 -1.12 -8.15 20.84
CA TRP A 46 -0.27 -9.22 21.38
C TRP A 46 -0.09 -10.35 20.38
N LYS A 47 -1.18 -10.78 19.72
CA LYS A 47 -1.10 -11.79 18.65
C LYS A 47 -0.18 -11.32 17.52
N ARG A 48 -0.35 -10.08 17.03
CA ARG A 48 0.51 -9.50 15.99
C ARG A 48 1.97 -9.38 16.44
N TRP A 49 2.22 -9.04 17.70
CA TRP A 49 3.55 -8.93 18.29
C TRP A 49 4.27 -10.28 18.31
N VAL A 50 3.58 -11.34 18.75
CA VAL A 50 4.10 -12.71 18.75
C VAL A 50 4.35 -13.20 17.32
N ASP A 51 3.39 -13.01 16.42
CA ASP A 51 3.51 -13.42 15.00
C ASP A 51 4.66 -12.70 14.26
N GLN A 52 5.09 -11.54 14.76
CA GLN A 52 6.13 -10.69 14.16
C GLN A 52 7.45 -10.76 14.94
N GLU A 53 7.54 -11.57 15.99
CA GLU A 53 8.71 -11.63 16.88
C GLU A 53 9.12 -10.24 17.43
N GLY A 54 8.13 -9.36 17.64
CA GLY A 54 8.35 -7.99 18.10
C GLY A 54 8.83 -6.99 17.04
N VAL A 55 8.88 -7.38 15.76
CA VAL A 55 9.31 -6.48 14.68
C VAL A 55 8.15 -5.64 14.17
N THR A 56 8.24 -4.32 14.33
CA THR A 56 7.27 -3.39 13.75
C THR A 56 7.34 -3.43 12.21
N LYS A 57 6.23 -3.80 11.56
CA LYS A 57 6.18 -3.81 10.08
C LYS A 57 6.38 -2.40 9.51
N VAL A 58 7.41 -2.26 8.67
CA VAL A 58 7.59 -1.10 7.80
C VAL A 58 6.40 -1.00 6.84
N PRO A 59 5.83 0.19 6.61
CA PRO A 59 4.80 0.38 5.59
C PRO A 59 5.28 -0.16 4.25
N LYS A 60 4.53 -1.10 3.66
CA LYS A 60 4.84 -1.61 2.33
C LYS A 60 4.57 -0.52 1.31
N LEU A 61 5.50 -0.27 0.38
CA LEU A 61 5.38 0.69 -0.73
C LEU A 61 4.30 0.32 -1.78
N GLY A 62 3.47 -0.67 -1.49
CA GLY A 62 2.46 -1.22 -2.39
C GLY A 62 3.01 -2.26 -3.35
N ARG A 63 2.23 -2.58 -4.38
CA ARG A 63 2.63 -3.52 -5.45
C ARG A 63 3.66 -2.83 -6.36
N PRO A 64 4.76 -3.50 -6.75
CA PRO A 64 5.66 -2.98 -7.77
C PRO A 64 4.90 -2.59 -9.04
N ARG A 65 5.22 -1.42 -9.60
CA ARG A 65 4.65 -0.99 -10.89
C ARG A 65 5.55 -1.47 -12.01
N SER A 66 5.00 -2.25 -12.94
CA SER A 66 5.72 -2.71 -14.13
C SER A 66 5.87 -1.61 -15.19
N THR A 67 5.02 -0.57 -15.15
CA THR A 67 4.98 0.50 -16.15
C THR A 67 5.13 1.88 -15.51
N SER A 68 5.73 2.81 -16.26
CA SER A 68 5.88 4.20 -15.83
C SER A 68 4.57 4.97 -16.01
N ARG A 69 4.41 6.08 -15.26
CA ARG A 69 3.23 6.95 -15.39
C ARG A 69 3.11 7.54 -16.79
N LEU A 70 4.24 7.90 -17.42
CA LEU A 70 4.27 8.43 -18.78
C LEU A 70 3.83 7.37 -19.80
N PHE A 71 4.37 6.16 -19.67
CA PHE A 71 3.97 5.02 -20.51
C PHE A 71 2.45 4.79 -20.45
N ASN A 72 1.89 4.74 -19.25
CA ASN A 72 0.44 4.57 -19.06
C ASN A 72 -0.39 5.73 -19.65
N LYS A 73 0.09 6.98 -19.57
CA LYS A 73 -0.59 8.12 -20.22
C LYS A 73 -0.63 7.95 -21.73
N ASN A 74 0.46 7.49 -22.33
CA ASN A 74 0.54 7.31 -23.77
C ASN A 74 -0.33 6.13 -24.25
N VAL A 75 -0.37 5.03 -23.50
CA VAL A 75 -1.33 3.93 -23.72
C VAL A 75 -2.76 4.47 -23.73
N LEU A 76 -3.15 5.22 -22.70
CA LEU A 76 -4.50 5.80 -22.61
C LEU A 76 -4.78 6.80 -23.74
N ARG A 77 -3.79 7.58 -24.18
CA ARG A 77 -3.93 8.51 -25.29
C ARG A 77 -4.21 7.75 -26.59
N LEU A 78 -3.41 6.74 -26.92
CA LEU A 78 -3.57 5.96 -28.14
C LEU A 78 -4.92 5.21 -28.17
N SER A 79 -5.31 4.59 -27.06
CA SER A 79 -6.61 3.92 -26.95
C SER A 79 -7.81 4.87 -27.14
N ARG A 80 -7.67 6.14 -26.76
CA ARG A 80 -8.71 7.15 -26.93
C ARG A 80 -8.76 7.73 -28.34
N VAL A 81 -7.59 7.92 -28.97
CA VAL A 81 -7.50 8.43 -30.34
C VAL A 81 -8.06 7.42 -31.34
N ASN A 82 -7.80 6.13 -31.14
CA ASN A 82 -8.35 5.08 -31.99
C ASN A 82 -8.75 3.88 -31.14
N THR A 83 -10.07 3.69 -31.00
CA THR A 83 -10.67 2.62 -30.20
C THR A 83 -10.54 1.23 -30.84
N ARG A 84 -10.07 1.14 -32.09
CA ARG A 84 -9.85 -0.12 -32.80
C ARG A 84 -8.43 -0.66 -32.62
N LEU A 85 -7.52 0.11 -32.03
CA LEU A 85 -6.13 -0.35 -31.80
C LEU A 85 -6.10 -1.48 -30.78
N THR A 86 -5.38 -2.55 -31.12
CA THR A 86 -5.15 -3.65 -30.21
C THR A 86 -3.99 -3.32 -29.27
N ALA A 87 -3.85 -4.11 -28.19
CA ALA A 87 -2.72 -3.94 -27.28
C ALA A 87 -1.36 -4.11 -27.97
N VAL A 88 -1.29 -4.93 -29.03
CA VAL A 88 -0.07 -5.15 -29.83
C VAL A 88 0.25 -3.90 -30.63
N ASP A 89 -0.74 -3.30 -31.31
CA ASP A 89 -0.53 -2.07 -32.09
C ASP A 89 -0.07 -0.91 -31.19
N ILE A 90 -0.67 -0.79 -30.00
CA ILE A 90 -0.28 0.22 -29.00
C ILE A 90 1.14 -0.05 -28.49
N ALA A 91 1.52 -1.31 -28.28
CA ALA A 91 2.86 -1.64 -27.85
C ALA A 91 3.91 -1.34 -28.94
N LEU A 92 3.63 -1.66 -30.20
CA LEU A 92 4.51 -1.32 -31.33
C LEU A 92 4.72 0.19 -31.41
N GLU A 93 3.64 0.97 -31.36
CA GLU A 93 3.69 2.44 -31.41
C GLU A 93 4.50 3.06 -30.26
N LEU A 94 4.53 2.43 -29.08
CA LEU A 94 5.23 2.96 -27.90
C LEU A 94 6.64 2.41 -27.70
N CYS A 95 6.95 1.25 -28.26
CA CYS A 95 8.21 0.55 -28.08
C CYS A 95 9.13 0.63 -29.32
N ASP A 96 8.60 0.95 -30.49
CA ASP A 96 9.42 1.13 -31.69
C ASP A 96 10.07 2.53 -31.72
N PRO A 97 11.33 2.67 -32.19
CA PRO A 97 11.89 3.97 -32.54
C PRO A 97 11.00 4.63 -33.62
N PRO A 98 10.92 5.98 -33.67
CA PRO A 98 9.85 6.69 -34.37
C PRO A 98 9.66 6.15 -35.79
N ASN A 99 8.52 5.49 -35.99
CA ASN A 99 8.14 4.97 -37.29
C ASN A 99 7.94 6.17 -38.24
N PRO A 100 8.69 6.28 -39.36
CA PRO A 100 8.68 7.47 -40.22
C PRO A 100 7.31 7.77 -40.84
N LEU A 101 6.37 6.81 -40.83
CA LEU A 101 4.99 7.02 -41.27
C LEU A 101 4.21 8.02 -40.38
N PHE A 102 4.61 8.21 -39.12
CA PHE A 102 4.03 9.26 -38.26
C PHE A 102 4.65 10.64 -38.49
N VAL A 103 5.85 10.71 -39.09
CA VAL A 103 6.49 11.99 -39.44
C VAL A 103 5.78 12.62 -40.65
N LEU A 104 5.18 11.81 -41.52
CA LEU A 104 4.48 12.28 -42.73
C LEU A 104 3.04 12.78 -42.46
N SER A 105 2.46 12.53 -41.29
CA SER A 105 1.13 13.06 -40.92
C SER A 105 1.17 14.47 -40.31
N GLY A 106 2.32 15.14 -40.35
CA GLY A 106 2.43 16.57 -40.03
C GLY A 106 2.19 16.93 -38.57
N VAL A 107 2.18 15.97 -37.64
CA VAL A 107 2.05 16.28 -36.22
C VAL A 107 3.43 16.51 -35.62
N VAL A 108 3.99 17.69 -35.91
CA VAL A 108 5.14 18.25 -35.20
C VAL A 108 4.69 18.60 -33.77
N PHE A 109 5.23 17.92 -32.76
CA PHE A 109 4.97 18.26 -31.37
C PHE A 109 6.02 19.27 -30.87
N LYS A 110 5.59 20.50 -30.62
CA LYS A 110 6.30 21.54 -29.85
C LYS A 110 6.16 21.30 -28.35
#